data_AF-A0A949ZFC7-F1
#
_entry.id   AF-A0A949ZFC7-F1
#
_cell.length_a   1.000
_cell.length_b   1.000
_cell.length_c   1.000
_cell.angle_alpha   90.00
_cell.angle_beta   90.00
_cell.angle_gamma   90.00
#
_symmetry.space_group_name_H-M   'P 1'
#
loop_
_entity.id
_entity.type
_entity.pdbx_description
1 polymer ?
#
loop_
_entity_poly.entity_id
_entity_poly.type
_entity_poly.pdbx_seq_one_letter_code
_entity_poly.pdbx_strand_id
1 'polypeptide(L)'
;MWVIDLENGGFYFGPGDLSGADYQSFYDQIASLGNFVEGYFSIGHNSLDNYIAQVSGQAPNPQTQEDCPVNTDWEPPGASVLNPLGQAVGQGCLLPANVPTLGDQLDTAFAGGGHATWKGYMEGMGTDPSTGYATTCAQGGVNGGDASSPGAYAGKHDPFIWFHGIIDSVQRCDAHVVPLSQLPADLSSVDTTPNFSWITPTLCNDGHDCGSAGFQPWLEKYLPIITSSPAYRQDGMIVLTYDEQAVASIPGIAPPLEVASCCNEIPGPNAPNPGVGGPGGGIVGAIVLSPFVEPATFTPCTWPSTGDGRLAQPTCVSGPMFNHYSALRTFEDLFGITSGGTDGAGHIGYAATPNPGHFGCATSPAPDGTAGDVFDGICPPPYDGSPVPPLTTSAVSGLTGPRPADGAFTWQQTVNGNDLNAVSCAPQSPAVCVAVGKVGTVLASVDAGATWHAQPTALARNLNGVSCDMSITCVAVGDDGVVLTRTSSLGAWQKQPSPTNGDLSAVSCAPESAVCVAVGRGGVVIGSAD
;
A
#
# COMPACT_ATOMS: atom_id res chain seq x y z
N MET A 1 3.73 -11.09 -3.89
CA MET A 1 3.73 -10.24 -2.67
C MET A 1 4.28 -8.87 -3.03
N TRP A 2 3.64 -7.82 -2.55
CA TRP A 2 4.08 -6.42 -2.69
C TRP A 2 4.19 -5.81 -1.29
N VAL A 3 5.36 -5.30 -0.93
CA VAL A 3 5.56 -4.46 0.23
C VAL A 3 5.61 -3.02 -0.27
N ILE A 4 4.66 -2.21 0.16
CA ILE A 4 4.64 -0.77 -0.07
C ILE A 4 5.00 -0.13 1.26
N ASP A 5 6.16 0.50 1.31
CA ASP A 5 6.65 1.14 2.51
C ASP A 5 6.63 2.66 2.34
N LEU A 6 6.10 3.34 3.35
CA LEU A 6 5.85 4.77 3.42
C LEU A 6 6.78 5.41 4.45
N GLU A 7 6.99 6.72 4.39
CA GLU A 7 7.92 7.42 5.30
C GLU A 7 7.17 8.08 6.48
N ASN A 8 7.72 7.91 7.69
CA ASN A 8 7.53 8.72 8.89
C ASN A 8 6.05 9.06 9.18
N GLY A 9 5.27 8.04 9.50
CA GLY A 9 3.82 8.12 9.63
C GLY A 9 3.19 7.01 10.47
N GLY A 10 2.03 6.53 10.05
CA GLY A 10 1.32 5.44 10.72
C GLY A 10 -0.19 5.48 10.50
N PHE A 11 -0.83 4.32 10.63
CA PHE A 11 -2.28 4.16 10.55
C PHE A 11 -2.86 4.18 11.97
N TYR A 12 -3.23 5.36 12.45
CA TYR A 12 -3.81 5.49 13.79
C TYR A 12 -5.33 5.50 13.72
N PHE A 13 -5.98 4.70 14.58
CA PHE A 13 -7.43 4.65 14.74
C PHE A 13 -7.77 4.84 16.22
N GLY A 14 -7.63 6.06 16.72
CA GLY A 14 -7.87 6.40 18.14
C GLY A 14 -9.01 7.41 18.33
N PRO A 15 -9.76 7.36 19.45
CA PRO A 15 -10.71 8.42 19.79
C PRO A 15 -9.97 9.73 20.06
N GLY A 16 -9.94 10.61 19.06
CA GLY A 16 -9.45 11.99 19.18
C GLY A 16 -8.29 12.39 18.27
N ASP A 17 -8.02 11.66 17.18
CA ASP A 17 -6.78 11.87 16.43
C ASP A 17 -6.72 13.11 15.51
N LEU A 18 -5.52 13.70 15.48
CA LEU A 18 -5.04 14.77 14.63
C LEU A 18 -4.61 14.23 13.26
N SER A 19 -5.57 14.13 12.37
CA SER A 19 -5.39 14.45 10.96
C SER A 19 -6.77 14.92 10.49
N GLY A 20 -6.86 15.72 9.43
CA GLY A 20 -8.19 16.13 8.95
C GLY A 20 -9.11 14.91 8.78
N ALA A 21 -10.41 15.07 9.01
CA ALA A 21 -11.38 13.98 8.87
C ALA A 21 -11.26 13.20 7.54
N ASP A 22 -10.69 13.85 6.51
CA ASP A 22 -10.40 13.30 5.20
C ASP A 22 -9.31 12.21 5.21
N TYR A 23 -8.24 12.36 6.01
CA TYR A 23 -7.11 11.41 6.10
C TYR A 23 -7.54 10.07 6.71
N GLN A 24 -8.29 10.13 7.81
CA GLN A 24 -8.89 8.97 8.44
C GLN A 24 -9.83 8.26 7.47
N SER A 25 -10.67 9.02 6.75
CA SER A 25 -11.63 8.43 5.81
C SER A 25 -10.98 7.68 4.66
N PHE A 26 -9.77 8.06 4.25
CA PHE A 26 -9.03 7.38 3.20
C PHE A 26 -8.43 6.06 3.70
N TYR A 27 -7.83 6.04 4.89
CA TYR A 27 -7.35 4.79 5.47
C TYR A 27 -8.47 3.87 5.92
N ASP A 28 -9.61 4.39 6.39
CA ASP A 28 -10.83 3.61 6.61
C ASP A 28 -11.25 2.92 5.30
N GLN A 29 -11.17 3.61 4.16
CA GLN A 29 -11.48 3.02 2.85
C GLN A 29 -10.50 1.91 2.48
N ILE A 30 -9.20 2.11 2.59
CA ILE A 30 -8.21 1.07 2.26
C ILE A 30 -8.31 -0.09 3.25
N ALA A 31 -8.42 0.17 4.55
CA ALA A 31 -8.58 -0.85 5.59
C ALA A 31 -9.88 -1.64 5.39
N SER A 32 -10.95 -1.01 4.90
CA SER A 32 -12.18 -1.74 4.55
C SER A 32 -12.00 -2.77 3.44
N LEU A 33 -10.90 -2.67 2.66
CA LEU A 33 -10.56 -3.66 1.65
C LEU A 33 -9.82 -4.86 2.24
N GLY A 34 -9.27 -4.83 3.45
CA GLY A 34 -8.46 -5.94 3.96
C GLY A 34 -8.42 -6.05 5.48
N ASN A 35 -7.27 -6.45 6.02
CA ASN A 35 -7.03 -6.50 7.46
C ASN A 35 -6.17 -5.30 7.88
N PHE A 36 -6.61 -4.59 8.92
CA PHE A 36 -5.79 -3.60 9.59
C PHE A 36 -5.13 -4.21 10.83
N VAL A 37 -3.79 -4.14 10.87
CA VAL A 37 -2.94 -4.62 11.95
C VAL A 37 -2.51 -3.43 12.78
N GLU A 38 -3.19 -3.19 13.91
CA GLU A 38 -2.87 -2.05 14.79
C GLU A 38 -1.50 -2.21 15.44
N GLY A 39 -1.22 -3.41 15.96
CA GLY A 39 -0.03 -3.72 16.75
C GLY A 39 1.23 -3.96 15.92
N TYR A 40 1.48 -3.16 14.88
CA TYR A 40 2.71 -3.22 14.09
C TYR A 40 3.63 -2.04 14.43
N PHE A 41 4.88 -2.33 14.73
CA PHE A 41 5.87 -1.39 15.25
C PHE A 41 7.08 -1.30 14.33
N SER A 42 7.66 -0.12 14.24
CA SER A 42 8.98 0.07 13.64
C SER A 42 10.09 -0.19 14.65
N ILE A 43 11.31 -0.40 14.14
CA ILE A 43 12.49 -0.79 14.93
C ILE A 43 13.45 0.38 15.15
N GLY A 44 13.36 1.40 14.31
CA GLY A 44 14.23 2.57 14.30
C GLY A 44 13.44 3.85 14.11
N HIS A 45 14.06 4.97 14.48
CA HIS A 45 13.45 6.30 14.39
C HIS A 45 13.94 7.12 13.20
N ASN A 46 14.90 6.59 12.44
CA ASN A 46 15.23 7.14 11.13
C ASN A 46 14.89 6.08 10.08
N SER A 47 14.66 6.48 8.85
CA SER A 47 14.15 5.56 7.82
C SER A 47 15.05 4.35 7.60
N LEU A 48 16.34 4.58 7.36
CA LEU A 48 17.22 3.60 6.73
C LEU A 48 17.35 2.27 7.51
N ASP A 49 17.43 2.33 8.84
CA ASP A 49 17.57 1.10 9.64
C ASP A 49 16.31 0.23 9.58
N ASN A 50 15.12 0.83 9.49
CA ASN A 50 13.86 0.12 9.27
C ASN A 50 13.82 -0.57 7.89
N TYR A 51 14.18 0.14 6.81
CA TYR A 51 14.27 -0.44 5.46
C TYR A 51 15.26 -1.63 5.41
N ILE A 52 16.45 -1.46 5.99
CA ILE A 52 17.47 -2.53 6.09
C ILE A 52 16.93 -3.72 6.89
N ALA A 53 16.27 -3.48 8.03
CA ALA A 53 15.76 -4.53 8.91
C ALA A 53 14.73 -5.41 8.19
N GLN A 54 13.83 -4.82 7.40
CA GLN A 54 12.77 -5.53 6.69
C GLN A 54 13.26 -6.49 5.59
N VAL A 55 14.49 -6.30 5.07
CA VAL A 55 15.06 -7.16 4.03
C VAL A 55 16.21 -8.05 4.50
N SER A 56 16.77 -7.82 5.69
CA SER A 56 18.00 -8.51 6.13
C SER A 56 18.01 -8.93 7.60
N GLY A 57 17.05 -8.43 8.39
CA GLY A 57 16.99 -8.62 9.82
C GLY A 57 18.16 -8.00 10.58
N GLN A 58 18.93 -7.10 9.95
CA GLN A 58 20.01 -6.39 10.62
C GLN A 58 19.46 -5.30 11.54
N ALA A 59 20.03 -5.24 12.73
CA ALA A 59 19.71 -4.24 13.73
C ALA A 59 20.41 -2.91 13.43
N PRO A 60 19.87 -1.80 13.98
CA PRO A 60 20.46 -0.49 13.80
C PRO A 60 21.92 -0.42 14.26
N ASN A 61 22.70 0.42 13.57
CA ASN A 61 24.02 0.86 13.99
C ASN A 61 24.05 2.41 14.08
N PRO A 62 25.14 3.02 14.56
CA PRO A 62 25.20 4.48 14.70
C PRO A 62 24.97 5.26 13.40
N GLN A 63 25.41 4.75 12.25
CA GLN A 63 25.32 5.40 10.95
C GLN A 63 23.94 5.22 10.32
N THR A 64 23.34 4.02 10.42
CA THR A 64 22.00 3.76 9.88
C THR A 64 20.93 4.52 10.65
N GLN A 65 21.12 4.73 11.97
CA GLN A 65 20.28 5.61 12.80
C GLN A 65 20.44 7.11 12.49
N GLU A 66 21.31 7.46 11.56
CA GLU A 66 21.48 8.83 11.05
C GLU A 66 21.11 8.91 9.55
N ASP A 67 20.45 7.89 8.99
CA ASP A 67 20.18 7.72 7.55
C ASP A 67 21.43 7.69 6.66
N CYS A 68 22.59 7.35 7.23
CA CYS A 68 23.84 7.24 6.49
C CYS A 68 24.19 8.50 5.68
N PRO A 69 24.40 9.65 6.35
CA PRO A 69 24.60 10.94 5.68
C PRO A 69 25.90 10.96 4.85
N VAL A 70 26.82 10.06 5.15
CA VAL A 70 28.01 9.77 4.36
C VAL A 70 28.08 8.29 4.12
N ASN A 71 28.06 7.90 2.84
CA ASN A 71 28.20 6.51 2.48
C ASN A 71 29.61 6.00 2.81
N THR A 72 29.68 5.00 3.69
CA THR A 72 30.92 4.43 4.20
C THR A 72 30.84 2.92 4.20
N ASP A 73 31.94 2.27 3.76
CA ASP A 73 32.09 0.83 3.87
C ASP A 73 32.06 0.40 5.34
N TRP A 74 31.62 -0.84 5.58
CA TRP A 74 31.62 -1.44 6.91
C TRP A 74 33.04 -1.59 7.49
N GLU A 75 33.20 -1.16 8.74
CA GLU A 75 34.45 -1.20 9.48
C GLU A 75 34.36 -2.11 10.71
N PRO A 76 35.38 -2.97 10.97
CA PRO A 76 36.64 -3.11 10.24
C PRO A 76 36.48 -3.72 8.83
N PRO A 77 37.40 -3.44 7.88
CA PRO A 77 37.26 -3.87 6.49
C PRO A 77 37.57 -5.36 6.33
N GLY A 78 36.83 -6.03 5.44
CA GLY A 78 36.81 -7.49 5.31
C GLY A 78 35.68 -8.11 6.15
N ALA A 79 35.19 -9.29 5.73
CA ALA A 79 33.98 -9.91 6.28
C ALA A 79 33.86 -9.76 7.80
N SER A 80 32.82 -9.03 8.23
CA SER A 80 32.44 -9.01 9.63
C SER A 80 32.04 -10.44 10.01
N VAL A 81 32.60 -10.92 11.12
CA VAL A 81 32.19 -12.18 11.72
C VAL A 81 30.76 -11.94 12.20
N LEU A 82 29.79 -12.31 11.37
CA LEU A 82 28.38 -12.33 11.77
C LEU A 82 28.32 -12.99 13.14
N ASN A 83 27.68 -12.32 14.10
CA ASN A 83 27.49 -12.93 15.40
C ASN A 83 26.55 -14.16 15.27
N PRO A 84 26.38 -14.98 16.31
CA PRO A 84 25.51 -16.15 16.23
C PRO A 84 24.05 -15.87 15.86
N LEU A 85 23.59 -14.61 15.98
CA LEU A 85 22.26 -14.16 15.56
C LEU A 85 22.24 -13.57 14.14
N GLY A 86 23.35 -13.68 13.39
CA GLY A 86 23.43 -13.25 12.01
C GLY A 86 23.61 -11.74 11.85
N GLN A 87 23.95 -11.02 12.93
CA GLN A 87 24.17 -9.58 12.89
C GLN A 87 25.61 -9.25 12.51
N ALA A 88 25.79 -8.30 11.60
CA ALA A 88 27.08 -7.71 11.28
C ALA A 88 27.63 -6.99 12.52
N VAL A 89 28.88 -7.25 12.88
CA VAL A 89 29.56 -6.60 14.00
C VAL A 89 30.51 -5.54 13.46
N GLY A 90 30.34 -4.29 13.90
CA GLY A 90 31.08 -3.14 13.37
C GLY A 90 30.17 -1.95 13.11
N GLN A 91 30.56 -1.08 12.20
CA GLN A 91 29.80 0.14 11.89
C GLN A 91 30.05 0.58 10.46
N GLY A 92 29.10 1.29 9.86
CA GLY A 92 29.16 1.73 8.47
C GLY A 92 27.79 1.62 7.80
N CYS A 93 27.74 2.05 6.54
CA CYS A 93 26.50 2.09 5.76
C CYS A 93 26.38 0.93 4.79
N LEU A 94 27.46 0.59 4.08
CA LEU A 94 27.47 -0.53 3.14
C LEU A 94 27.79 -1.82 3.87
N LEU A 95 26.79 -2.68 4.00
CA LEU A 95 26.92 -3.99 4.62
C LEU A 95 27.77 -4.94 3.77
N PRO A 96 28.65 -5.75 4.41
CA PRO A 96 29.50 -6.70 3.70
C PRO A 96 28.71 -7.72 2.88
N ALA A 97 29.30 -8.24 1.80
CA ALA A 97 28.66 -9.18 0.87
C ALA A 97 28.23 -10.52 1.51
N ASN A 98 28.72 -10.85 2.70
CA ASN A 98 28.32 -12.04 3.44
C ASN A 98 27.11 -11.81 4.38
N VAL A 99 26.57 -10.59 4.46
CA VAL A 99 25.30 -10.30 5.11
C VAL A 99 24.18 -10.63 4.12
N PRO A 100 23.34 -11.65 4.39
CA PRO A 100 22.28 -12.03 3.47
C PRO A 100 21.12 -11.05 3.52
N THR A 101 20.41 -10.96 2.41
CA THR A 101 19.09 -10.33 2.25
C THR A 101 18.04 -11.37 1.86
N LEU A 102 16.75 -11.00 1.94
CA LEU A 102 15.66 -11.79 1.37
C LEU A 102 15.88 -12.06 -0.13
N GLY A 103 16.43 -11.09 -0.87
CA GLY A 103 16.82 -11.27 -2.26
C GLY A 103 17.84 -12.41 -2.44
N ASP A 104 18.85 -12.53 -1.56
CA ASP A 104 19.81 -13.64 -1.58
C ASP A 104 19.15 -14.99 -1.28
N GLN A 105 18.19 -15.02 -0.35
CA GLN A 105 17.44 -16.24 -0.04
C GLN A 105 16.58 -16.69 -1.21
N LEU A 106 15.89 -15.76 -1.89
CA LEU A 106 15.08 -16.06 -3.06
C LEU A 106 15.95 -16.54 -4.23
N ASP A 107 17.09 -15.89 -4.49
CA ASP A 107 18.03 -16.34 -5.52
C ASP A 107 18.54 -17.76 -5.23
N THR A 108 18.81 -18.07 -3.95
CA THR A 108 19.33 -19.37 -3.52
C THR A 108 18.28 -20.48 -3.54
N ALA A 109 17.10 -20.22 -2.97
CA ALA A 109 16.04 -21.21 -2.81
C ALA A 109 15.50 -21.70 -4.16
N PHE A 110 15.63 -20.89 -5.22
CA PHE A 110 15.04 -21.16 -6.52
C PHE A 110 16.05 -21.29 -7.67
N ALA A 111 17.36 -21.29 -7.39
CA ALA A 111 18.44 -21.48 -8.37
C ALA A 111 18.35 -22.78 -9.22
N GLY A 112 17.59 -23.78 -8.75
CA GLY A 112 17.42 -25.10 -9.40
C GLY A 112 16.30 -25.21 -10.44
N GLY A 113 15.64 -24.10 -10.81
CA GLY A 113 14.56 -24.08 -11.81
C GLY A 113 13.15 -23.86 -11.24
N GLY A 114 13.03 -23.54 -9.95
CA GLY A 114 11.82 -22.88 -9.42
C GLY A 114 11.86 -21.39 -9.74
N HIS A 115 10.71 -20.71 -9.76
CA HIS A 115 10.65 -19.29 -10.14
C HIS A 115 10.20 -18.44 -8.95
N ALA A 116 11.08 -18.07 -8.00
CA ALA A 116 10.82 -16.88 -7.18
C ALA A 116 11.74 -15.76 -7.64
N THR A 117 11.18 -14.81 -8.37
CA THR A 117 11.88 -13.59 -8.76
C THR A 117 11.54 -12.47 -7.79
N TRP A 118 12.47 -11.53 -7.62
CA TRP A 118 12.26 -10.38 -6.76
C TRP A 118 12.64 -9.10 -7.49
N LYS A 119 11.97 -7.99 -7.15
CA LYS A 119 12.38 -6.66 -7.59
C LYS A 119 12.08 -5.59 -6.54
N GLY A 120 12.95 -4.59 -6.45
CA GLY A 120 12.67 -3.30 -5.82
C GLY A 120 12.27 -2.27 -6.87
N TYR A 121 11.14 -1.61 -6.66
CA TYR A 121 10.59 -0.58 -7.53
C TYR A 121 10.65 0.78 -6.84
N MET A 122 11.57 1.63 -7.30
CA MET A 122 11.85 2.91 -6.68
C MET A 122 11.27 4.05 -7.52
N GLU A 123 10.36 4.83 -6.97
CA GLU A 123 9.83 6.00 -7.67
C GLU A 123 10.88 7.12 -7.72
N GLY A 124 10.90 7.87 -8.82
CA GLY A 124 11.90 8.92 -9.05
C GLY A 124 13.28 8.41 -9.47
N MET A 125 13.55 7.11 -9.37
CA MET A 125 14.81 6.53 -9.86
C MET A 125 14.95 6.76 -11.37
N GLY A 126 16.06 7.35 -11.80
CA GLY A 126 16.37 7.64 -13.20
C GLY A 126 15.60 8.79 -13.86
N THR A 127 14.85 9.61 -13.12
CA THR A 127 14.05 10.72 -13.70
C THR A 127 14.80 12.05 -13.86
N ASP A 128 15.95 12.26 -13.20
CA ASP A 128 16.76 13.47 -13.37
C ASP A 128 18.29 13.19 -13.35
N PRO A 129 18.97 13.27 -14.51
CA PRO A 129 20.43 13.15 -14.60
C PRO A 129 21.20 14.38 -14.05
N SER A 130 20.53 15.51 -13.82
CA SER A 130 21.15 16.79 -13.44
C SER A 130 21.27 17.01 -11.92
N THR A 131 20.57 16.19 -11.14
CA THR A 131 20.56 16.17 -9.67
C THR A 131 21.50 15.13 -9.06
N GLY A 132 22.16 14.31 -9.88
CA GLY A 132 23.10 13.28 -9.41
C GLY A 132 22.45 11.98 -8.94
N TYR A 133 21.16 11.74 -9.26
CA TYR A 133 20.49 10.49 -8.93
C TYR A 133 20.98 9.31 -9.76
N ALA A 134 20.87 8.13 -9.15
CA ALA A 134 21.01 6.84 -9.79
C ALA A 134 20.15 6.76 -11.07
N THR A 135 20.76 6.66 -12.25
CA THR A 135 20.00 6.27 -13.46
C THR A 135 19.77 4.76 -13.53
N THR A 136 20.54 4.02 -12.74
CA THR A 136 20.58 2.57 -12.59
C THR A 136 21.06 2.27 -11.16
N CYS A 137 20.70 1.11 -10.62
CA CYS A 137 21.06 0.69 -9.27
C CYS A 137 22.58 0.79 -9.05
N ALA A 138 23.34 0.28 -10.02
CA ALA A 138 24.79 0.27 -9.97
C ALA A 138 25.45 1.66 -10.05
N GLN A 139 24.76 2.66 -10.60
CA GLN A 139 25.24 4.05 -10.60
C GLN A 139 24.82 4.83 -9.35
N GLY A 140 23.82 4.33 -8.63
CA GLY A 140 23.20 4.96 -7.46
C GLY A 140 23.77 4.59 -6.11
N GLY A 141 24.35 3.39 -6.00
CA GLY A 141 24.75 2.76 -4.73
C GLY A 141 25.84 3.47 -3.91
N VAL A 142 26.21 4.70 -4.26
CA VAL A 142 27.30 5.45 -3.62
C VAL A 142 26.90 6.83 -3.11
N ASN A 143 25.76 7.39 -3.54
CA ASN A 143 25.33 8.73 -3.14
C ASN A 143 24.04 8.63 -2.31
N GLY A 144 24.16 8.26 -1.03
CA GLY A 144 23.14 8.48 0.01
C GLY A 144 22.91 9.97 0.30
N GLY A 145 22.89 10.81 -0.75
CA GLY A 145 22.61 12.23 -0.64
C GLY A 145 21.11 12.43 -0.80
N ASP A 146 20.46 12.87 0.26
CA ASP A 146 19.06 13.30 0.24
C ASP A 146 18.81 14.22 -0.94
N ALA A 147 17.87 13.81 -1.77
CA ALA A 147 17.15 14.77 -2.53
C ALA A 147 16.43 15.72 -1.57
N SER A 148 16.74 17.01 -1.62
CA SER A 148 15.97 18.03 -0.88
C SER A 148 14.72 18.48 -1.64
N SER A 149 14.27 17.70 -2.62
CA SER A 149 13.12 18.00 -3.46
C SER A 149 12.05 16.95 -3.23
N PRO A 150 10.82 17.33 -2.88
CA PRO A 150 9.74 16.37 -2.66
C PRO A 150 9.52 15.41 -3.85
N GLY A 151 9.74 15.83 -5.10
CA GLY A 151 9.50 14.95 -6.26
C GLY A 151 10.57 13.89 -6.55
N ALA A 152 11.53 13.66 -5.66
CA ALA A 152 12.75 12.95 -5.98
C ALA A 152 12.90 11.60 -5.26
N TYR A 153 13.79 10.78 -5.83
CA TYR A 153 14.22 9.51 -5.27
C TYR A 153 15.12 9.72 -4.05
N ALA A 154 14.87 8.97 -2.98
CA ALA A 154 15.67 8.93 -1.76
C ALA A 154 16.33 7.55 -1.60
N GLY A 155 17.66 7.50 -1.68
CA GLY A 155 18.40 6.24 -1.54
C GLY A 155 18.30 5.60 -0.16
N LYS A 156 18.06 6.40 0.89
CA LYS A 156 17.81 5.89 2.25
C LYS A 156 16.52 5.04 2.36
N HIS A 157 15.57 5.20 1.43
CA HIS A 157 14.34 4.41 1.36
C HIS A 157 14.44 3.22 0.37
N ASP A 158 15.61 2.99 -0.22
CA ASP A 158 15.90 1.79 -1.02
C ASP A 158 16.71 0.81 -0.16
N PRO A 159 16.10 -0.30 0.29
CA PRO A 159 16.77 -1.22 1.19
C PRO A 159 17.92 -2.00 0.52
N PHE A 160 17.95 -2.12 -0.80
CA PHE A 160 18.84 -3.07 -1.49
C PHE A 160 20.21 -2.48 -1.83
N ILE A 161 20.32 -1.16 -1.96
CA ILE A 161 21.57 -0.51 -2.36
C ILE A 161 22.62 -0.44 -1.24
N TRP A 162 22.29 -0.91 -0.04
CA TRP A 162 23.16 -0.88 1.13
C TRP A 162 23.94 -2.19 1.34
N PHE A 163 23.88 -3.13 0.40
CA PHE A 163 24.50 -4.45 0.52
C PHE A 163 25.48 -4.71 -0.62
N HIS A 164 26.76 -4.94 -0.30
CA HIS A 164 27.78 -5.35 -1.29
C HIS A 164 27.40 -6.64 -2.04
N GLY A 165 26.59 -7.51 -1.42
CA GLY A 165 26.05 -8.71 -2.08
C GLY A 165 25.22 -8.37 -3.33
N ILE A 166 24.66 -7.17 -3.40
CA ILE A 166 23.82 -6.68 -4.50
C ILE A 166 24.63 -5.69 -5.36
N ILE A 167 25.16 -4.62 -4.76
CA ILE A 167 25.69 -3.47 -5.52
C ILE A 167 27.02 -3.75 -6.23
N ASP A 168 27.82 -4.71 -5.77
CA ASP A 168 29.10 -5.04 -6.41
C ASP A 168 28.89 -5.76 -7.76
N SER A 169 27.69 -6.28 -8.01
CA SER A 169 27.29 -6.85 -9.31
C SER A 169 26.33 -5.92 -10.03
N VAL A 170 26.86 -5.16 -10.99
CA VAL A 170 26.06 -4.28 -11.86
C VAL A 170 24.87 -5.01 -12.47
N GLN A 171 25.10 -6.23 -12.96
CA GLN A 171 24.06 -7.02 -13.62
C GLN A 171 22.95 -7.43 -12.67
N ARG A 172 23.28 -7.78 -11.41
CA ARG A 172 22.29 -8.14 -10.40
C ARG A 172 21.53 -6.91 -9.94
N CYS A 173 22.24 -5.87 -9.53
CA CYS A 173 21.69 -4.60 -9.07
C CYS A 173 20.66 -4.06 -10.08
N ASP A 174 21.05 -3.91 -11.35
CA ASP A 174 20.20 -3.31 -12.39
C ASP A 174 19.05 -4.22 -12.86
N ALA A 175 19.15 -5.54 -12.63
CA ALA A 175 18.07 -6.47 -12.94
C ALA A 175 16.96 -6.48 -11.88
N HIS A 176 17.32 -6.18 -10.62
CA HIS A 176 16.42 -6.33 -9.48
C HIS A 176 15.94 -4.99 -8.91
N VAL A 177 16.75 -3.94 -8.92
CA VAL A 177 16.39 -2.62 -8.37
C VAL A 177 16.19 -1.65 -9.52
N VAL A 178 14.93 -1.26 -9.73
CA VAL A 178 14.48 -0.62 -10.97
C VAL A 178 13.53 0.56 -10.69
N PRO A 179 13.37 1.47 -11.66
CA PRO A 179 12.35 2.52 -11.57
C PRO A 179 10.93 1.96 -11.48
N LEU A 180 10.08 2.59 -10.65
CA LEU A 180 8.66 2.23 -10.50
C LEU A 180 7.87 2.21 -11.82
N SER A 181 8.31 2.97 -12.83
CA SER A 181 7.71 3.00 -14.17
C SER A 181 7.72 1.64 -14.89
N GLN A 182 8.56 0.68 -14.46
CA GLN A 182 8.56 -0.69 -14.99
C GLN A 182 7.42 -1.55 -14.45
N LEU A 183 6.87 -1.24 -13.27
CA LEU A 183 5.88 -2.07 -12.58
C LEU A 183 4.67 -2.46 -13.46
N PRO A 184 4.01 -1.54 -14.20
CA PRO A 184 2.85 -1.92 -15.01
C PRO A 184 3.15 -2.94 -16.12
N ALA A 185 4.38 -2.94 -16.66
CA ALA A 185 4.78 -3.91 -17.69
C ALA A 185 5.00 -5.29 -17.08
N ASP A 186 5.65 -5.35 -15.92
CA ASP A 186 5.88 -6.60 -15.18
C ASP A 186 4.55 -7.22 -14.70
N LEU A 187 3.58 -6.41 -14.30
CA LEU A 187 2.25 -6.86 -13.87
C LEU A 187 1.33 -7.39 -15.00
N SER A 188 1.80 -7.40 -16.26
CA SER A 188 0.98 -7.78 -17.42
C SER A 188 0.56 -9.26 -17.44
N SER A 189 1.30 -10.13 -16.76
CA SER A 189 1.02 -11.56 -16.61
C SER A 189 1.58 -12.11 -15.29
N VAL A 190 1.13 -13.29 -14.88
CA VAL A 190 1.69 -14.00 -13.72
C VAL A 190 3.19 -14.25 -13.92
N ASP A 191 3.58 -14.74 -15.10
CA ASP A 191 4.95 -15.13 -15.42
C ASP A 191 5.95 -13.94 -15.44
N THR A 192 5.46 -12.73 -15.69
CA THR A 192 6.29 -11.51 -15.72
C THR A 192 6.30 -10.75 -14.40
N THR A 193 5.39 -11.10 -13.48
CA THR A 193 5.28 -10.43 -12.19
C THR A 193 6.30 -11.00 -11.21
N PRO A 194 7.12 -10.18 -10.55
CA PRO A 194 7.99 -10.68 -9.49
C PRO A 194 7.19 -11.27 -8.33
N ASN A 195 7.67 -12.40 -7.81
CA ASN A 195 7.05 -13.06 -6.66
C ASN A 195 7.16 -12.19 -5.40
N PHE A 196 8.31 -11.52 -5.22
CA PHE A 196 8.50 -10.48 -4.21
C PHE A 196 8.73 -9.12 -4.88
N SER A 197 7.94 -8.13 -4.51
CA SER A 197 8.08 -6.75 -4.98
C SER A 197 8.18 -5.82 -3.78
N TRP A 198 9.24 -5.04 -3.70
CA TRP A 198 9.33 -3.89 -2.80
C TRP A 198 8.99 -2.63 -3.58
N ILE A 199 8.20 -1.72 -3.01
CA ILE A 199 7.83 -0.46 -3.64
C ILE A 199 8.04 0.68 -2.66
N THR A 200 8.86 1.64 -3.06
CA THR A 200 9.09 2.88 -2.32
C THR A 200 8.70 4.08 -3.20
N PRO A 201 7.77 4.96 -2.74
CA PRO A 201 7.45 6.21 -3.43
C PRO A 201 8.58 7.25 -3.37
N THR A 202 8.41 8.37 -4.09
CA THR A 202 9.27 9.56 -3.90
C THR A 202 8.94 10.24 -2.58
N LEU A 203 9.82 11.13 -2.11
CA LEU A 203 9.64 11.99 -0.92
C LEU A 203 8.25 12.66 -0.83
N CYS A 204 7.63 13.04 -1.95
CA CYS A 204 6.30 13.65 -1.94
C CYS A 204 5.19 12.61 -1.76
N ASN A 205 5.39 11.42 -2.30
CA ASN A 205 4.36 10.38 -2.39
C ASN A 205 4.46 9.34 -1.27
N ASP A 206 5.47 9.39 -0.43
CA ASP A 206 5.68 8.45 0.68
C ASP A 206 4.87 8.81 1.94
N GLY A 207 4.17 9.94 1.93
CA GLY A 207 3.30 10.36 3.02
C GLY A 207 3.93 11.33 4.00
N HIS A 208 5.22 11.65 3.85
CA HIS A 208 5.93 12.55 4.75
C HIS A 208 6.07 13.97 4.18
N ASP A 209 6.82 14.20 3.09
CA ASP A 209 7.16 15.58 2.67
C ASP A 209 5.99 16.38 2.09
N CYS A 210 5.02 15.71 1.46
CA CYS A 210 3.81 16.36 0.93
C CYS A 210 2.52 15.97 1.67
N GLY A 211 2.61 15.11 2.70
CA GLY A 211 1.44 14.57 3.40
C GLY A 211 0.42 13.96 2.43
N SER A 212 -0.88 14.09 2.73
CA SER A 212 -1.96 13.51 1.92
C SER A 212 -2.08 14.02 0.50
N ALA A 213 -1.54 15.19 0.18
CA ALA A 213 -1.57 15.69 -1.18
C ALA A 213 -0.73 14.84 -2.15
N GLY A 214 0.26 14.10 -1.65
CA GLY A 214 1.08 13.21 -2.47
C GLY A 214 0.67 11.75 -2.38
N PHE A 215 0.68 11.16 -1.19
CA PHE A 215 0.52 9.70 -1.05
C PHE A 215 -0.88 9.19 -1.39
N GLN A 216 -1.95 9.95 -1.10
CA GLN A 216 -3.32 9.49 -1.37
C GLN A 216 -3.58 9.32 -2.88
N PRO A 217 -3.37 10.34 -3.73
CA PRO A 217 -3.49 10.17 -5.19
C PRO A 217 -2.56 9.08 -5.74
N TRP A 218 -1.40 8.90 -5.12
CA TRP A 218 -0.45 7.84 -5.48
C TRP A 218 -1.01 6.44 -5.19
N LEU A 219 -1.57 6.21 -3.99
CA LEU A 219 -2.20 4.94 -3.63
C LEU A 219 -3.48 4.70 -4.45
N GLU A 220 -4.30 5.73 -4.68
CA GLU A 220 -5.49 5.65 -5.55
C GLU A 220 -5.13 5.23 -6.99
N LYS A 221 -3.91 5.53 -7.45
CA LYS A 221 -3.40 5.08 -8.74
C LYS A 221 -2.83 3.66 -8.70
N TYR A 222 -1.91 3.38 -7.78
CA TYR A 222 -1.12 2.14 -7.83
C TYR A 222 -1.80 0.94 -7.18
N LEU A 223 -2.65 1.13 -6.15
CA LEU A 223 -3.41 0.01 -5.58
C LEU A 223 -4.33 -0.65 -6.63
N PRO A 224 -5.11 0.09 -7.45
CA PRO A 224 -5.87 -0.53 -8.54
C PRO A 224 -5.02 -1.21 -9.61
N ILE A 225 -3.83 -0.67 -9.93
CA ILE A 225 -2.91 -1.29 -10.90
C ILE A 225 -2.45 -2.66 -10.37
N ILE A 226 -2.03 -2.74 -9.11
CA ILE A 226 -1.56 -4.00 -8.51
C ILE A 226 -2.73 -4.97 -8.33
N THR A 227 -3.82 -4.53 -7.71
CA THR A 227 -4.97 -5.40 -7.38
C THR A 227 -5.66 -5.96 -8.62
N SER A 228 -5.61 -5.26 -9.76
CA SER A 228 -6.15 -5.74 -11.05
C SER A 228 -5.20 -6.67 -11.82
N SER A 229 -3.94 -6.83 -11.38
CA SER A 229 -2.98 -7.70 -12.06
C SER A 229 -3.41 -9.18 -12.02
N PRO A 230 -2.99 -10.01 -12.99
CA PRO A 230 -3.26 -11.45 -12.95
C PRO A 230 -2.69 -12.14 -11.72
N ALA A 231 -1.45 -11.80 -11.33
CA ALA A 231 -0.79 -12.37 -10.16
C ALA A 231 -1.52 -12.01 -8.87
N TYR A 232 -1.94 -10.74 -8.69
CA TYR A 232 -2.66 -10.38 -7.46
C TYR A 232 -3.97 -11.16 -7.31
N ARG A 233 -4.73 -11.25 -8.41
CA ARG A 233 -6.01 -11.96 -8.45
C ARG A 233 -5.87 -13.47 -8.24
N GLN A 234 -4.69 -14.02 -8.44
CA GLN A 234 -4.42 -15.43 -8.26
C GLN A 234 -4.14 -15.74 -6.79
N ASP A 235 -3.15 -15.07 -6.21
CA ASP A 235 -2.67 -15.33 -4.86
C ASP A 235 -1.89 -14.15 -4.23
N GLY A 236 -2.20 -12.94 -4.69
CA GLY A 236 -1.50 -11.73 -4.27
C GLY A 236 -1.65 -11.37 -2.80
N MET A 237 -0.66 -10.64 -2.30
CA MET A 237 -0.70 -9.97 -1.00
C MET A 237 0.01 -8.64 -1.13
N ILE A 238 -0.64 -7.56 -0.70
CA ILE A 238 -0.04 -6.24 -0.50
C ILE A 238 0.09 -6.04 1.01
N VAL A 239 1.27 -5.63 1.45
CA VAL A 239 1.55 -5.13 2.79
C VAL A 239 1.83 -3.65 2.64
N LEU A 240 0.95 -2.81 3.17
CA LEU A 240 1.12 -1.36 3.21
C LEU A 240 1.50 -0.99 4.63
N THR A 241 2.70 -0.44 4.83
CA THR A 241 3.19 -0.04 6.15
C THR A 241 3.95 1.29 6.08
N TYR A 242 4.49 1.72 7.22
CA TYR A 242 5.45 2.82 7.31
C TYR A 242 6.75 2.31 7.93
N ASP A 243 7.85 2.98 7.62
CA ASP A 243 9.16 2.73 8.18
C ASP A 243 9.24 3.14 9.65
N GLU A 244 8.62 4.25 10.04
CA GLU A 244 8.67 4.76 11.42
C GLU A 244 7.47 5.63 11.80
N GLN A 245 7.33 5.84 13.12
CA GLN A 245 6.31 6.72 13.64
C GLN A 245 6.71 8.20 13.52
N ALA A 246 5.81 9.00 12.94
CA ALA A 246 5.92 10.45 12.97
C ALA A 246 6.13 11.01 14.39
N VAL A 247 7.17 11.84 14.57
CA VAL A 247 7.52 12.54 15.83
C VAL A 247 6.46 13.51 16.38
N ALA A 248 5.35 13.73 15.67
CA ALA A 248 4.32 14.63 16.13
C ALA A 248 3.64 14.07 17.38
N SER A 249 3.57 14.87 18.45
CA SER A 249 2.85 14.47 19.68
C SER A 249 1.39 14.20 19.35
N ILE A 250 1.00 12.93 19.24
CA ILE A 250 -0.37 12.51 18.99
C ILE A 250 -1.22 12.96 20.20
N PRO A 251 -2.23 13.84 20.04
CA PRO A 251 -3.02 14.28 21.16
C PRO A 251 -3.83 13.16 21.76
N GLY A 252 -3.94 13.19 23.08
CA GLY A 252 -4.56 12.09 23.80
C GLY A 252 -3.66 10.87 23.94
N ILE A 253 -2.40 10.91 23.49
CA ILE A 253 -1.42 9.85 23.67
C ILE A 253 -0.26 10.33 24.54
N ALA A 254 0.22 9.47 25.44
CA ALA A 254 1.31 9.75 26.35
C ALA A 254 2.67 9.35 25.72
N PRO A 255 3.62 10.30 25.58
CA PRO A 255 4.95 10.01 25.09
C PRO A 255 5.82 9.24 26.11
N PRO A 256 6.86 8.52 25.66
CA PRO A 256 7.25 8.44 24.26
C PRO A 256 6.65 7.20 23.57
N LEU A 257 5.70 7.41 22.65
CA LEU A 257 5.22 6.35 21.74
C LEU A 257 6.05 6.30 20.47
N GLU A 258 6.62 7.42 20.05
CA GLU A 258 7.50 7.60 18.91
C GLU A 258 8.79 6.74 18.95
N VAL A 259 9.05 6.11 20.09
CA VAL A 259 10.15 5.16 20.31
C VAL A 259 9.65 3.84 20.89
N ALA A 260 8.34 3.57 20.79
CA ALA A 260 7.77 2.30 21.22
C ALA A 260 8.39 1.13 20.49
N SER A 261 8.47 0.00 21.17
CA SER A 261 8.80 -1.28 20.55
C SER A 261 7.94 -2.40 21.13
N CYS A 262 7.89 -3.49 20.39
CA CYS A 262 7.17 -4.69 20.77
C CYS A 262 8.09 -5.90 20.76
N CYS A 263 7.49 -7.09 20.87
CA CYS A 263 8.09 -8.30 20.30
C CYS A 263 9.42 -8.73 20.95
N ASN A 264 9.68 -8.22 22.17
CA ASN A 264 10.95 -8.36 22.88
C ASN A 264 12.15 -7.92 22.03
N GLU A 265 12.00 -6.82 21.31
CA GLU A 265 13.09 -6.23 20.55
C GLU A 265 14.34 -6.04 21.42
N ILE A 266 15.48 -6.48 20.89
CA ILE A 266 16.76 -6.46 21.59
C ILE A 266 17.71 -5.49 20.88
N PRO A 267 18.63 -4.84 21.62
CA PRO A 267 19.68 -4.05 21.01
C PRO A 267 20.53 -4.87 20.01
N GLY A 268 20.99 -4.20 18.95
CA GLY A 268 21.99 -4.72 18.04
C GLY A 268 23.37 -4.82 18.69
N PRO A 269 24.34 -5.53 18.08
CA PRO A 269 25.72 -5.56 18.57
C PRO A 269 26.42 -4.18 18.48
N ASN A 270 25.87 -3.25 17.69
CA ASN A 270 26.53 -1.99 17.32
C ASN A 270 25.88 -0.75 17.95
N ALA A 271 24.66 -0.87 18.48
CA ALA A 271 23.92 0.24 19.09
C ALA A 271 23.33 -0.19 20.45
N PRO A 272 23.42 0.66 21.50
CA PRO A 272 22.94 0.31 22.83
C PRO A 272 21.42 0.20 22.92
N ASN A 273 20.70 0.93 22.08
CA ASN A 273 19.26 0.85 21.89
C ASN A 273 18.97 0.90 20.38
N PRO A 274 17.92 0.22 19.92
CA PRO A 274 17.35 0.48 18.60
C PRO A 274 16.55 1.80 18.63
N GLY A 275 16.62 2.59 17.55
CA GLY A 275 16.03 3.93 17.44
C GLY A 275 16.72 5.04 18.25
N VAL A 276 16.65 6.28 17.74
CA VAL A 276 17.19 7.49 18.42
C VAL A 276 16.42 7.73 19.73
N GLY A 277 17.05 7.46 20.87
CA GLY A 277 16.43 7.58 22.20
C GLY A 277 15.80 6.29 22.71
N GLY A 278 15.42 5.38 21.80
CA GLY A 278 14.95 4.00 22.05
C GLY A 278 13.69 3.87 22.92
N PRO A 279 13.09 2.67 23.02
CA PRO A 279 13.59 1.36 22.58
C PRO A 279 13.11 0.85 21.19
N GLY A 280 12.71 1.71 20.25
CA GLY A 280 12.30 1.31 18.91
C GLY A 280 11.95 2.52 18.04
N GLY A 281 11.10 2.31 17.05
CA GLY A 281 10.68 3.34 16.09
C GLY A 281 9.25 3.86 16.26
N GLY A 282 8.51 3.29 17.22
CA GLY A 282 7.11 3.61 17.45
C GLY A 282 6.12 2.66 16.79
N ILE A 283 4.83 2.96 16.96
CA ILE A 283 3.75 2.17 16.39
C ILE A 283 3.37 2.75 15.03
N VAL A 284 3.35 1.94 13.98
CA VAL A 284 3.07 2.40 12.63
C VAL A 284 1.82 1.75 12.05
N GLY A 285 1.47 0.55 12.53
CA GLY A 285 0.39 -0.24 11.95
C GLY A 285 0.74 -0.80 10.57
N ALA A 286 -0.10 -1.69 10.06
CA ALA A 286 -0.01 -2.17 8.68
C ALA A 286 -1.39 -2.50 8.12
N ILE A 287 -1.58 -2.31 6.83
CA ILE A 287 -2.77 -2.79 6.10
C ILE A 287 -2.36 -3.94 5.19
N VAL A 288 -3.05 -5.07 5.31
CA VAL A 288 -2.84 -6.26 4.50
C VAL A 288 -4.00 -6.45 3.55
N LEU A 289 -3.73 -6.41 2.24
CA LEU A 289 -4.73 -6.68 1.20
C LEU A 289 -4.38 -7.98 0.47
N SER A 290 -5.28 -8.95 0.51
CA SER A 290 -5.10 -10.22 -0.21
C SER A 290 -6.44 -10.87 -0.47
N PRO A 291 -6.63 -11.64 -1.56
CA PRO A 291 -7.81 -12.49 -1.73
C PRO A 291 -8.05 -13.46 -0.56
N PHE A 292 -7.03 -13.76 0.25
CA PHE A 292 -7.09 -14.65 1.42
C PHE A 292 -7.37 -13.96 2.75
N VAL A 293 -7.51 -12.63 2.75
CA VAL A 293 -7.71 -11.84 3.97
C VAL A 293 -9.13 -11.32 4.01
N GLU A 294 -9.86 -11.56 5.10
CA GLU A 294 -11.23 -11.06 5.24
C GLU A 294 -11.24 -9.51 5.28
N PRO A 295 -12.01 -8.82 4.40
CA PRO A 295 -12.07 -7.37 4.35
C PRO A 295 -12.70 -6.78 5.61
N ALA A 296 -12.33 -5.53 5.92
CA ALA A 296 -12.80 -4.80 7.08
C ALA A 296 -12.56 -5.55 8.41
N THR A 297 -11.53 -6.39 8.45
CA THR A 297 -11.08 -7.02 9.68
C THR A 297 -9.99 -6.19 10.35
N PHE A 298 -9.92 -6.34 11.67
CA PHE A 298 -9.06 -5.54 12.50
C PHE A 298 -8.42 -6.43 13.55
N THR A 299 -7.12 -6.24 13.78
CA THR A 299 -6.37 -6.89 14.87
C THR A 299 -6.22 -5.88 16.01
N PRO A 300 -7.21 -5.79 16.92
CA PRO A 300 -7.30 -4.70 17.88
C PRO A 300 -6.24 -4.80 18.97
N CYS A 301 -5.78 -3.64 19.39
CA CYS A 301 -5.05 -3.46 20.62
C CYS A 301 -5.86 -2.71 21.68
N THR A 302 -5.56 -2.99 22.94
CA THR A 302 -6.11 -2.18 24.03
C THR A 302 -5.14 -1.09 24.42
N TRP A 303 -5.70 0.10 24.55
CA TRP A 303 -4.99 1.31 24.94
C TRP A 303 -5.27 1.62 26.41
N PRO A 304 -4.34 1.30 27.33
CA PRO A 304 -4.53 1.65 28.74
C PRO A 304 -4.48 3.17 28.95
N SER A 305 -5.33 3.70 29.82
CA SER A 305 -5.25 5.12 30.19
C SER A 305 -4.10 5.37 31.16
N THR A 306 -3.37 6.46 30.97
CA THR A 306 -2.35 6.98 31.91
C THR A 306 -2.93 7.68 33.13
N GLY A 307 -4.25 7.86 33.19
CA GLY A 307 -4.94 8.54 34.29
C GLY A 307 -4.90 10.07 34.23
N ASP A 308 -4.21 10.66 33.27
CA ASP A 308 -4.19 12.11 32.98
C ASP A 308 -4.97 12.49 31.71
N GLY A 309 -5.82 11.57 31.23
CA GLY A 309 -6.62 11.74 30.01
C GLY A 309 -5.90 11.33 28.72
N ARG A 310 -4.67 10.81 28.81
CA ARG A 310 -3.94 10.22 27.68
C ARG A 310 -3.99 8.68 27.69
N LEU A 311 -3.61 8.08 26.55
CA LEU A 311 -3.43 6.66 26.32
C LEU A 311 -1.93 6.30 26.38
N ALA A 312 -1.58 5.18 27.02
CA ALA A 312 -0.23 4.61 27.06
C ALA A 312 -0.04 3.54 25.97
N GLN A 313 1.19 3.02 25.84
CA GLN A 313 1.52 1.94 24.90
C GLN A 313 0.46 0.84 24.90
N PRO A 314 -0.01 0.42 23.72
CA PRO A 314 -1.08 -0.55 23.66
C PRO A 314 -0.58 -1.95 24.02
N THR A 315 -1.47 -2.73 24.63
CA THR A 315 -1.32 -4.17 24.76
C THR A 315 -2.33 -4.84 23.85
N CYS A 316 -1.89 -5.62 22.86
CA CYS A 316 -2.82 -6.30 21.96
C CYS A 316 -3.40 -7.55 22.65
N VAL A 317 -4.73 -7.58 22.84
CA VAL A 317 -5.41 -8.48 23.81
C VAL A 317 -5.73 -9.85 23.21
N SER A 318 -5.64 -9.98 21.89
CA SER A 318 -6.02 -11.20 21.17
C SER A 318 -5.10 -11.58 20.02
N GLY A 319 -3.95 -10.92 19.84
CA GLY A 319 -2.98 -11.25 18.78
C GLY A 319 -1.55 -10.83 19.13
N PRO A 320 -0.54 -11.47 18.53
CA PRO A 320 0.85 -11.05 18.66
C PRO A 320 1.03 -9.63 18.13
N MET A 321 1.90 -8.85 18.77
CA MET A 321 2.43 -7.62 18.18
C MET A 321 3.48 -8.00 17.13
N PHE A 322 3.71 -7.13 16.17
CA PHE A 322 4.67 -7.33 15.08
C PHE A 322 5.59 -6.13 14.96
N ASN A 323 6.80 -6.36 14.45
CA ASN A 323 7.68 -5.32 13.95
C ASN A 323 8.28 -5.72 12.60
N HIS A 324 9.18 -4.89 12.08
CA HIS A 324 9.89 -5.16 10.82
C HIS A 324 10.61 -6.51 10.76
N TYR A 325 11.11 -7.04 11.89
CA TYR A 325 11.69 -8.39 11.91
C TYR A 325 10.62 -9.48 11.79
N SER A 326 9.45 -9.28 12.39
CA SER A 326 8.27 -10.16 12.21
C SER A 326 7.80 -10.17 10.77
N ALA A 327 7.85 -9.01 10.09
CA ALA A 327 7.49 -8.89 8.69
C ALA A 327 8.45 -9.71 7.82
N LEU A 328 9.76 -9.54 7.99
CA LEU A 328 10.75 -10.34 7.28
C LEU A 328 10.55 -11.84 7.50
N ARG A 329 10.36 -12.27 8.77
CA ARG A 329 10.04 -13.66 9.10
C ARG A 329 8.83 -14.15 8.31
N THR A 330 7.81 -13.31 8.21
CA THR A 330 6.59 -13.61 7.46
C THR A 330 6.83 -13.78 5.98
N PHE A 331 7.71 -12.98 5.40
CA PHE A 331 8.07 -13.12 3.99
C PHE A 331 8.81 -14.42 3.75
N GLU A 332 9.77 -14.77 4.62
CA GLU A 332 10.54 -16.01 4.55
C GLU A 332 9.65 -17.25 4.62
N ASP A 333 8.73 -17.28 5.60
CA ASP A 333 7.76 -18.37 5.78
C ASP A 333 6.82 -18.51 4.57
N LEU A 334 6.28 -17.40 4.05
CA LEU A 334 5.38 -17.41 2.88
C LEU A 334 6.07 -17.88 1.59
N PHE A 335 7.37 -17.58 1.44
CA PHE A 335 8.17 -18.09 0.31
C PHE A 335 8.70 -19.51 0.52
N GLY A 336 8.30 -20.20 1.60
CA GLY A 336 8.70 -21.59 1.84
C GLY A 336 10.19 -21.75 2.12
N ILE A 337 10.87 -20.69 2.57
CA ILE A 337 12.29 -20.73 2.93
C ILE A 337 12.41 -21.45 4.27
N THR A 338 12.65 -22.76 4.21
CA THR A 338 12.56 -23.68 5.37
C THR A 338 13.92 -24.20 5.85
N SER A 339 15.02 -23.70 5.28
CA SER A 339 16.37 -24.13 5.63
C SER A 339 17.39 -23.01 5.46
N GLY A 340 18.46 -23.05 6.25
CA GLY A 340 19.41 -21.94 6.34
C GLY A 340 19.05 -21.02 7.51
N GLY A 341 19.50 -19.77 7.46
CA GLY A 341 19.30 -18.85 8.58
C GLY A 341 20.10 -19.20 9.83
N THR A 342 20.01 -18.36 10.87
CA THR A 342 20.70 -18.61 12.15
C THR A 342 19.93 -19.53 13.07
N ASP A 343 18.64 -19.72 12.83
CA ASP A 343 17.80 -20.70 13.53
C ASP A 343 17.71 -22.07 12.82
N GLY A 344 18.31 -22.19 11.63
CA GLY A 344 18.26 -23.40 10.80
C GLY A 344 16.93 -23.62 10.09
N ALA A 345 15.94 -22.75 10.30
CA ALA A 345 14.60 -22.84 9.73
C ALA A 345 14.41 -21.90 8.53
N GLY A 346 15.45 -21.20 8.10
CA GLY A 346 15.40 -20.29 6.96
C GLY A 346 15.59 -18.83 7.32
N HIS A 347 15.38 -18.43 8.56
CA HIS A 347 15.26 -17.01 8.92
C HIS A 347 16.62 -16.31 9.12
N ILE A 348 16.78 -15.09 8.58
CA ILE A 348 18.01 -14.30 8.69
C ILE A 348 17.94 -13.21 9.76
N GLY A 349 19.10 -12.84 10.30
CA GLY A 349 19.21 -11.76 11.29
C GLY A 349 18.27 -11.95 12.49
N TYR A 350 17.63 -10.87 12.92
CA TYR A 350 16.70 -10.90 14.04
C TYR A 350 15.32 -11.50 13.73
N ALA A 351 14.97 -11.75 12.46
CA ALA A 351 13.81 -12.57 12.11
C ALA A 351 13.92 -14.02 12.63
N ALA A 352 15.15 -14.50 12.82
CA ALA A 352 15.47 -15.81 13.38
C ALA A 352 15.35 -15.91 14.91
N THR A 353 15.11 -14.79 15.61
CA THR A 353 14.97 -14.84 17.06
C THR A 353 13.69 -15.59 17.47
N PRO A 354 13.57 -16.11 18.70
CA PRO A 354 12.43 -16.94 19.08
C PRO A 354 11.07 -16.23 19.15
N ASN A 355 11.04 -14.89 19.27
CA ASN A 355 9.84 -14.14 19.62
C ASN A 355 9.50 -12.91 18.72
N PRO A 356 9.88 -12.83 17.43
CA PRO A 356 9.49 -11.67 16.63
C PRO A 356 7.96 -11.64 16.43
N GLY A 357 7.24 -12.75 16.58
CA GLY A 357 5.86 -12.85 16.10
C GLY A 357 5.84 -13.10 14.59
N HIS A 358 4.70 -13.50 14.05
CA HIS A 358 4.52 -13.80 12.63
C HIS A 358 3.14 -13.29 12.23
N PHE A 359 3.09 -12.30 11.33
CA PHE A 359 1.82 -11.71 10.91
C PHE A 359 1.18 -12.51 9.76
N GLY A 360 1.64 -13.74 9.51
CA GLY A 360 1.14 -14.61 8.46
C GLY A 360 0.90 -16.05 8.90
N CYS A 361 0.74 -16.91 7.90
CA CYS A 361 0.37 -18.32 7.99
C CYS A 361 1.36 -19.21 8.71
N ALA A 362 1.38 -19.10 10.03
CA ALA A 362 2.14 -20.01 10.85
C ALA A 362 1.43 -21.37 10.88
N THR A 363 2.12 -22.43 10.45
CA THR A 363 1.69 -23.82 10.70
C THR A 363 1.78 -24.22 12.18
N SER A 364 2.22 -23.31 13.05
CA SER A 364 2.34 -23.48 14.49
C SER A 364 1.76 -22.26 15.22
N PRO A 365 1.03 -22.44 16.34
CA PRO A 365 0.66 -21.31 17.19
C PRO A 365 1.91 -20.54 17.62
N ALA A 366 1.76 -19.23 17.85
CA ALA A 366 2.81 -18.44 18.47
C ALA A 366 3.27 -19.11 19.79
N PRO A 367 4.54 -18.93 20.23
CA PRO A 367 5.07 -19.56 21.45
C PRO A 367 4.24 -19.31 22.72
N ASP A 368 3.35 -18.33 22.71
CA ASP A 368 2.43 -17.97 23.79
C ASP A 368 1.04 -18.63 23.72
N GLY A 369 0.78 -19.45 22.69
CA GLY A 369 -0.49 -20.17 22.50
C GLY A 369 -1.63 -19.32 21.94
N THR A 370 -1.35 -18.11 21.44
CA THR A 370 -2.35 -17.30 20.73
C THR A 370 -2.45 -17.71 19.26
N ALA A 371 -3.69 -17.91 18.81
CA ALA A 371 -4.04 -18.12 17.41
C ALA A 371 -4.69 -16.83 16.92
N GLY A 372 -3.89 -16.01 16.24
CA GLY A 372 -4.32 -14.76 15.62
C GLY A 372 -3.31 -14.45 14.53
N ASP A 373 -3.61 -14.93 13.34
CA ASP A 373 -2.92 -14.61 12.10
C ASP A 373 -3.81 -13.61 11.32
N VAL A 374 -3.24 -12.79 10.43
CA VAL A 374 -4.01 -11.86 9.58
C VAL A 374 -4.89 -12.58 8.55
N PHE A 375 -4.68 -13.89 8.34
CA PHE A 375 -5.50 -14.74 7.47
C PHE A 375 -6.68 -15.37 8.23
N ASP A 376 -7.89 -15.35 7.63
CA ASP A 376 -9.12 -15.91 8.22
C ASP A 376 -9.19 -17.46 8.06
N GLY A 377 -8.27 -18.16 8.73
CA GLY A 377 -8.26 -19.63 8.83
C GLY A 377 -7.91 -20.39 7.53
N ILE A 378 -7.76 -19.69 6.40
CA ILE A 378 -7.30 -20.24 5.11
C ILE A 378 -6.03 -19.51 4.70
N CYS A 379 -4.93 -20.24 4.80
CA CYS A 379 -3.63 -19.78 4.40
C CYS A 379 -3.39 -19.92 2.90
N PRO A 380 -2.74 -18.94 2.23
CA PRO A 380 -2.10 -19.25 0.96
C PRO A 380 -1.11 -20.40 1.19
N PRO A 381 -1.08 -21.42 0.31
CA PRO A 381 -0.07 -22.46 0.42
C PRO A 381 1.32 -21.82 0.33
N PRO A 382 2.32 -22.24 1.15
CA PRO A 382 3.69 -21.76 1.01
C PRO A 382 4.17 -21.95 -0.43
N TYR A 383 4.91 -20.97 -0.95
CA TYR A 383 5.43 -21.06 -2.31
C TYR A 383 6.47 -22.19 -2.39
N ASP A 384 6.15 -23.25 -3.14
CA ASP A 384 7.01 -24.42 -3.29
C ASP A 384 7.89 -24.39 -4.55
N GLY A 385 7.92 -23.23 -5.23
CA GLY A 385 8.65 -23.04 -6.49
C GLY A 385 7.90 -23.54 -7.73
N SER A 386 6.70 -24.12 -7.57
CA SER A 386 5.88 -24.56 -8.70
C SER A 386 4.92 -23.46 -9.18
N PRO A 387 4.54 -23.45 -10.47
CA PRO A 387 3.54 -22.53 -10.97
C PRO A 387 2.24 -22.70 -10.19
N VAL A 388 1.76 -21.63 -9.59
CA VAL A 388 0.48 -21.64 -8.91
C VAL A 388 -0.60 -21.89 -9.96
N PRO A 389 -1.54 -22.82 -9.75
CA PRO A 389 -2.60 -23.09 -10.72
C PRO A 389 -3.59 -21.92 -10.76
N PRO A 390 -4.21 -21.63 -11.92
CA PRO A 390 -5.29 -20.64 -12.00
C PRO A 390 -6.42 -21.00 -11.02
N LEU A 391 -7.00 -19.99 -10.36
CA LEU A 391 -8.14 -20.18 -9.45
C LEU A 391 -9.30 -20.85 -10.20
N THR A 392 -9.64 -22.08 -9.81
CA THR A 392 -10.85 -22.78 -10.27
C THR A 392 -12.07 -22.29 -9.51
N THR A 393 -13.28 -22.40 -10.07
CA THR A 393 -14.53 -21.98 -9.39
C THR A 393 -14.74 -22.63 -8.02
N SER A 394 -14.17 -23.82 -7.77
CA SER A 394 -14.17 -24.47 -6.46
C SER A 394 -13.16 -23.88 -5.46
N ALA A 395 -12.04 -23.32 -5.93
CA ALA A 395 -11.04 -22.66 -5.09
C ALA A 395 -11.51 -21.26 -4.61
N VAL A 396 -12.42 -20.62 -5.34
CA VAL A 396 -12.99 -19.31 -5.00
C VAL A 396 -13.88 -19.35 -3.75
N SER A 397 -14.45 -20.51 -3.41
CA SER A 397 -15.40 -20.65 -2.28
C SER A 397 -14.79 -20.40 -0.89
N GLY A 398 -13.47 -20.28 -0.77
CA GLY A 398 -12.76 -20.00 0.49
C GLY A 398 -12.01 -18.68 0.51
N LEU A 399 -12.11 -17.86 -0.55
CA LEU A 399 -11.50 -16.53 -0.59
C LEU A 399 -12.48 -15.51 -0.03
N THR A 400 -12.02 -14.68 0.91
CA THR A 400 -12.85 -13.68 1.58
C THR A 400 -12.49 -12.25 1.17
N GLY A 401 -11.25 -12.03 0.70
CA GLY A 401 -10.65 -10.73 0.45
C GLY A 401 -10.99 -10.04 -0.87
N PRO A 402 -10.46 -8.81 -1.06
CA PRO A 402 -10.77 -7.98 -2.20
C PRO A 402 -10.20 -8.63 -3.45
N ARG A 403 -11.08 -9.24 -4.24
CA ARG A 403 -10.80 -9.57 -5.62
C ARG A 403 -11.53 -8.53 -6.45
N PRO A 404 -10.88 -7.81 -7.40
CA PRO A 404 -11.63 -7.16 -8.46
C PRO A 404 -12.58 -8.20 -9.01
N ALA A 405 -13.89 -7.94 -8.90
CA ALA A 405 -14.94 -8.93 -9.15
C ALA A 405 -14.55 -9.79 -10.35
N ASP A 406 -14.61 -11.11 -10.17
CA ASP A 406 -14.05 -12.18 -11.00
C ASP A 406 -14.55 -12.22 -12.47
N GLY A 407 -15.09 -11.12 -13.00
CA GLY A 407 -15.76 -11.08 -14.28
C GLY A 407 -17.06 -11.88 -14.31
N ALA A 408 -17.45 -12.54 -13.21
CA ALA A 408 -18.76 -13.16 -13.08
C ALA A 408 -19.80 -12.08 -12.71
N PHE A 409 -19.94 -11.07 -13.57
CA PHE A 409 -21.11 -10.22 -13.56
C PHE A 409 -22.31 -11.08 -13.94
N THR A 410 -23.13 -11.45 -12.97
CA THR A 410 -24.46 -11.98 -13.28
C THR A 410 -25.32 -10.80 -13.70
N TRP A 411 -25.55 -10.68 -15.00
CA TRP A 411 -26.45 -9.66 -15.54
C TRP A 411 -27.88 -10.00 -15.13
N GLN A 412 -28.46 -9.16 -14.29
CA GLN A 412 -29.86 -9.21 -13.93
C GLN A 412 -30.54 -7.93 -14.40
N GLN A 413 -31.67 -8.09 -15.07
CA GLN A 413 -32.49 -6.95 -15.46
C GLN A 413 -33.32 -6.49 -14.25
N THR A 414 -32.96 -5.34 -13.67
CA THR A 414 -33.62 -4.77 -12.48
C THR A 414 -34.70 -3.73 -12.81
N VAL A 415 -34.68 -3.16 -14.02
CA VAL A 415 -35.64 -2.14 -14.46
C VAL A 415 -36.28 -2.50 -15.81
N ASN A 416 -37.59 -2.27 -15.93
CA ASN A 416 -38.35 -2.27 -17.18
C ASN A 416 -38.98 -0.89 -17.35
N GLY A 417 -38.64 -0.16 -18.42
CA GLY A 417 -39.07 1.23 -18.62
C GLY A 417 -38.67 1.82 -19.97
N ASN A 418 -38.59 3.15 -20.04
CA ASN A 418 -38.12 3.87 -21.24
C ASN A 418 -36.66 3.52 -21.57
N ASP A 419 -36.27 3.65 -22.84
CA ASP A 419 -34.88 3.45 -23.26
C ASP A 419 -33.95 4.40 -22.49
N LEU A 420 -32.86 3.84 -21.95
CA LEU A 420 -31.81 4.56 -21.24
C LEU A 420 -30.62 4.78 -22.17
N ASN A 421 -29.99 5.95 -22.07
CA ASN A 421 -28.94 6.41 -22.96
C ASN A 421 -27.56 6.45 -22.28
N ALA A 422 -27.50 6.69 -20.95
CA ALA A 422 -26.25 6.79 -20.21
C ALA A 422 -26.41 6.44 -18.73
N VAL A 423 -25.30 6.08 -18.08
CA VAL A 423 -25.20 5.81 -16.64
C VAL A 423 -23.90 6.38 -16.08
N SER A 424 -23.94 6.87 -14.84
CA SER A 424 -22.76 7.29 -14.07
C SER A 424 -22.94 6.94 -12.60
N CYS A 425 -21.90 6.40 -11.96
CA CYS A 425 -21.85 6.20 -10.51
C CYS A 425 -20.81 7.16 -9.91
N ALA A 426 -21.06 7.65 -8.68
CA ALA A 426 -20.14 8.56 -7.99
C ALA A 426 -18.90 7.79 -7.48
N PRO A 427 -17.66 8.18 -7.82
CA PRO A 427 -16.46 7.44 -7.43
C PRO A 427 -16.28 7.20 -5.92
N GLN A 428 -16.49 8.20 -5.05
CA GLN A 428 -16.35 8.04 -3.58
C GLN A 428 -17.67 7.61 -2.91
N SER A 429 -18.71 7.31 -3.70
CA SER A 429 -19.98 6.78 -3.23
C SER A 429 -20.54 5.83 -4.28
N PRO A 430 -19.88 4.68 -4.54
CA PRO A 430 -20.20 3.79 -5.66
C PRO A 430 -21.61 3.17 -5.55
N ALA A 431 -22.24 3.24 -4.37
CA ALA A 431 -23.63 2.88 -4.19
C ALA A 431 -24.60 3.83 -4.91
N VAL A 432 -24.18 5.09 -5.12
CA VAL A 432 -24.97 6.15 -5.77
C VAL A 432 -24.71 6.14 -7.27
N CYS A 433 -25.71 5.67 -8.03
CA CYS A 433 -25.66 5.66 -9.49
C CYS A 433 -26.86 6.40 -10.08
N VAL A 434 -26.67 7.01 -11.24
CA VAL A 434 -27.71 7.70 -12.01
C VAL A 434 -27.72 7.15 -13.42
N ALA A 435 -28.90 6.77 -13.92
CA ALA A 435 -29.14 6.45 -15.32
C ALA A 435 -30.13 7.44 -15.92
N VAL A 436 -29.89 7.88 -17.16
CA VAL A 436 -30.74 8.85 -17.86
C VAL A 436 -31.16 8.32 -19.22
N GLY A 437 -32.29 8.80 -19.74
CA GLY A 437 -32.85 8.25 -20.98
C GLY A 437 -33.92 9.09 -21.66
N LYS A 438 -34.74 8.42 -22.46
CA LYS A 438 -35.79 9.05 -23.27
C LYS A 438 -36.88 9.69 -22.41
N VAL A 439 -37.56 10.70 -22.96
CA VAL A 439 -38.72 11.37 -22.33
C VAL A 439 -38.42 11.90 -20.92
N GLY A 440 -37.23 12.44 -20.71
CA GLY A 440 -36.79 13.03 -19.44
C GLY A 440 -36.55 12.03 -18.32
N THR A 441 -36.42 10.74 -18.67
CA THR A 441 -36.24 9.67 -17.68
C THR A 441 -34.93 9.85 -16.93
N VAL A 442 -35.01 9.87 -15.60
CA VAL A 442 -33.87 9.75 -14.70
C VAL A 442 -34.19 8.70 -13.65
N LEU A 443 -33.26 7.78 -13.44
CA LEU A 443 -33.29 6.76 -12.40
C LEU A 443 -32.08 6.96 -11.50
N ALA A 444 -32.28 6.83 -10.19
CA ALA A 444 -31.20 6.88 -9.21
C ALA A 444 -31.19 5.60 -8.35
N SER A 445 -30.00 5.09 -8.09
CA SER A 445 -29.72 4.02 -7.14
C SER A 445 -28.95 4.60 -5.96
N VAL A 446 -29.13 4.02 -4.78
CA VAL A 446 -28.30 4.26 -3.58
C VAL A 446 -27.76 2.95 -3.00
N ASP A 447 -27.87 1.84 -3.74
CA ASP A 447 -27.48 0.49 -3.35
C ASP A 447 -26.72 -0.25 -4.48
N ALA A 448 -25.86 0.51 -5.19
CA ALA A 448 -24.98 0.01 -6.25
C ALA A 448 -25.71 -0.66 -7.44
N GLY A 449 -26.93 -0.20 -7.73
CA GLY A 449 -27.73 -0.64 -8.88
C GLY A 449 -28.63 -1.83 -8.58
N ALA A 450 -28.72 -2.27 -7.32
CA ALA A 450 -29.63 -3.32 -6.89
C ALA A 450 -31.10 -2.87 -7.03
N THR A 451 -31.39 -1.62 -6.66
CA THR A 451 -32.70 -0.98 -6.88
C THR A 451 -32.57 0.40 -7.52
N TRP A 452 -33.61 0.79 -8.26
CA TRP A 452 -33.62 2.05 -9.01
C TRP A 452 -34.93 2.80 -8.76
N HIS A 453 -34.80 4.09 -8.42
CA HIS A 453 -35.90 4.99 -8.14
C HIS A 453 -36.01 6.06 -9.23
N ALA A 454 -37.19 6.20 -9.83
CA ALA A 454 -37.44 7.27 -10.78
C ALA A 454 -37.38 8.65 -10.12
N GLN A 455 -36.65 9.57 -10.73
CA GLN A 455 -36.48 10.95 -10.29
C GLN A 455 -37.22 11.90 -11.24
N PRO A 456 -38.13 12.75 -10.75
CA PRO A 456 -38.86 13.67 -11.60
C PRO A 456 -37.96 14.81 -12.09
N THR A 457 -37.97 15.09 -13.40
CA THR A 457 -37.21 16.18 -14.03
C THR A 457 -38.09 17.31 -14.58
N ALA A 458 -39.43 17.14 -14.56
CA ALA A 458 -40.42 18.04 -15.18
C ALA A 458 -40.20 18.30 -16.69
N LEU A 459 -39.36 17.50 -17.36
CA LEU A 459 -39.03 17.61 -18.77
C LEU A 459 -39.47 16.35 -19.53
N ALA A 460 -39.83 16.51 -20.81
CA ALA A 460 -40.15 15.42 -21.73
C ALA A 460 -39.09 15.24 -22.85
N ARG A 461 -37.91 15.85 -22.69
CA ARG A 461 -36.79 15.81 -23.65
C ARG A 461 -35.88 14.63 -23.34
N ASN A 462 -35.24 14.04 -24.36
CA ASN A 462 -34.31 12.94 -24.10
C ASN A 462 -33.06 13.47 -23.40
N LEU A 463 -32.58 12.72 -22.42
CA LEU A 463 -31.30 12.94 -21.78
C LEU A 463 -30.31 11.93 -22.36
N ASN A 464 -29.18 12.42 -22.86
CA ASN A 464 -28.24 11.65 -23.68
C ASN A 464 -26.94 11.33 -22.93
N GLY A 465 -26.56 12.15 -21.95
CA GLY A 465 -25.36 11.95 -21.15
C GLY A 465 -25.58 12.31 -19.69
N VAL A 466 -24.86 11.64 -18.79
CA VAL A 466 -24.80 11.97 -17.36
C VAL A 466 -23.39 11.72 -16.83
N SER A 467 -22.90 12.58 -15.94
CA SER A 467 -21.63 12.43 -15.23
C SER A 467 -21.83 12.86 -13.78
N CYS A 468 -21.39 12.03 -12.83
CA CYS A 468 -21.34 12.36 -11.41
C CYS A 468 -19.91 12.71 -10.98
N ASP A 469 -19.76 13.65 -10.05
CA ASP A 469 -18.50 14.00 -9.39
C ASP A 469 -18.14 12.99 -8.29
N MET A 470 -17.02 13.24 -7.58
CA MET A 470 -16.56 12.34 -6.51
C MET A 470 -17.56 12.13 -5.38
N SER A 471 -18.34 13.16 -5.02
CA SER A 471 -19.22 13.12 -3.86
C SER A 471 -20.56 12.46 -4.19
N ILE A 472 -21.44 13.17 -4.89
CA ILE A 472 -22.80 12.75 -5.30
C ILE A 472 -23.45 13.72 -6.30
N THR A 473 -22.74 14.79 -6.70
CA THR A 473 -23.27 15.80 -7.61
C THR A 473 -23.23 15.27 -9.03
N CYS A 474 -24.36 15.30 -9.73
CA CYS A 474 -24.43 14.81 -11.10
C CYS A 474 -24.96 15.88 -12.05
N VAL A 475 -24.37 15.92 -13.25
CA VAL A 475 -24.83 16.74 -14.38
C VAL A 475 -25.36 15.82 -15.47
N ALA A 476 -26.57 16.10 -15.95
CA ALA A 476 -27.19 15.40 -17.07
C ALA A 476 -27.45 16.38 -18.22
N VAL A 477 -27.21 15.93 -19.45
CA VAL A 477 -27.37 16.73 -20.67
C VAL A 477 -28.23 16.02 -21.71
N GLY A 478 -28.89 16.78 -22.59
CA GLY A 478 -29.82 16.20 -23.55
C GLY A 478 -30.22 17.08 -24.73
N ASP A 479 -31.32 16.69 -25.37
CA ASP A 479 -31.89 17.36 -26.55
C ASP A 479 -32.27 18.82 -26.24
N ASP A 480 -32.27 19.68 -27.26
CA ASP A 480 -32.53 21.12 -27.14
C ASP A 480 -31.62 21.84 -26.12
N GLY A 481 -30.39 21.34 -25.94
CA GLY A 481 -29.40 21.95 -25.05
C GLY A 481 -29.74 21.85 -23.56
N VAL A 482 -30.55 20.87 -23.16
CA VAL A 482 -30.90 20.66 -21.74
C VAL A 482 -29.64 20.37 -20.92
N VAL A 483 -29.51 21.08 -19.79
CA VAL A 483 -28.52 20.82 -18.72
C VAL A 483 -29.28 20.75 -17.40
N LEU A 484 -29.09 19.66 -16.65
CA LEU A 484 -29.66 19.45 -15.33
C LEU A 484 -28.55 19.15 -14.32
N THR A 485 -28.68 19.65 -13.10
CA THR A 485 -27.77 19.35 -11.99
C THR A 485 -28.53 18.80 -10.79
N ARG A 486 -27.92 17.87 -10.06
CA ARG A 486 -28.43 17.32 -8.81
C ARG A 486 -27.28 17.22 -7.81
N THR A 487 -27.44 17.70 -6.58
CA THR A 487 -26.39 17.77 -5.54
C THR A 487 -26.64 16.86 -4.33
N SER A 488 -27.55 15.89 -4.43
CA SER A 488 -27.81 14.90 -3.37
C SER A 488 -28.24 13.55 -3.95
N SER A 489 -28.09 12.47 -3.18
CA SER A 489 -28.27 11.08 -3.63
C SER A 489 -29.65 10.78 -4.25
N LEU A 490 -30.73 11.38 -3.71
CA LEU A 490 -32.11 11.27 -4.21
C LEU A 490 -32.81 12.64 -4.32
N GLY A 491 -32.02 13.70 -4.54
CA GLY A 491 -32.55 15.07 -4.63
C GLY A 491 -33.23 15.40 -5.96
N ALA A 492 -33.95 16.52 -5.96
CA ALA A 492 -34.56 17.07 -7.16
C ALA A 492 -33.50 17.55 -8.16
N TRP A 493 -33.78 17.35 -9.46
CA TRP A 493 -32.97 17.89 -10.54
C TRP A 493 -33.32 19.34 -10.81
N GLN A 494 -32.29 20.19 -10.92
CA GLN A 494 -32.42 21.60 -11.22
C GLN A 494 -31.95 21.87 -12.64
N LYS A 495 -32.81 22.51 -13.45
CA LYS A 495 -32.44 22.94 -14.80
C LYS A 495 -31.48 24.12 -14.74
N GLN A 496 -30.36 24.00 -15.44
CA GLN A 496 -29.37 25.06 -15.56
C GLN A 496 -29.55 25.84 -16.87
N PRO A 497 -29.14 27.12 -16.91
CA PRO A 497 -29.00 27.86 -18.15
C PRO A 497 -28.03 27.15 -19.11
N SER A 498 -28.36 27.16 -20.41
CA SER A 498 -27.51 26.59 -21.45
C SER A 498 -27.22 27.65 -22.51
N PRO A 499 -25.98 27.82 -22.96
CA PRO A 499 -25.64 28.79 -24.01
C PRO A 499 -26.00 28.29 -25.41
N THR A 500 -26.59 27.09 -25.51
CA THR A 500 -26.94 26.44 -26.77
C THR A 500 -28.33 25.83 -26.69
N ASN A 501 -29.00 25.77 -27.84
CA ASN A 501 -30.22 24.95 -28.03
C ASN A 501 -29.93 23.70 -28.89
N GLY A 502 -28.65 23.43 -29.19
CA GLY A 502 -28.25 22.24 -29.92
C GLY A 502 -28.25 21.00 -29.02
N ASP A 503 -28.55 19.84 -29.60
CA ASP A 503 -28.58 18.58 -28.85
C ASP A 503 -27.20 18.26 -28.27
N LEU A 504 -27.16 18.07 -26.95
CA LEU A 504 -25.97 17.61 -26.23
C LEU A 504 -25.99 16.08 -26.16
N SER A 505 -24.85 15.46 -26.42
CA SER A 505 -24.71 14.00 -26.58
C SER A 505 -23.93 13.34 -25.45
N ALA A 506 -22.99 14.05 -24.82
CA ALA A 506 -22.20 13.53 -23.71
C ALA A 506 -21.74 14.66 -22.79
N VAL A 507 -21.42 14.32 -21.54
CA VAL A 507 -20.85 15.21 -20.54
C VAL A 507 -19.80 14.46 -19.74
N SER A 508 -18.71 15.14 -19.38
CA SER A 508 -17.66 14.63 -18.49
C SER A 508 -17.38 15.69 -17.44
N CYS A 509 -17.54 15.33 -16.18
CA CYS A 509 -17.17 16.17 -15.04
C CYS A 509 -15.82 15.69 -14.48
N ALA A 510 -14.92 16.64 -14.22
CA ALA A 510 -13.67 16.34 -13.54
C ALA A 510 -13.97 15.99 -12.07
N PRO A 511 -13.43 14.88 -11.54
CA PRO A 511 -13.74 14.40 -10.19
C PRO A 511 -13.51 15.45 -9.09
N GLU A 512 -12.49 16.31 -9.24
CA GLU A 512 -11.99 17.22 -8.19
C GLU A 512 -12.34 18.70 -8.36
N SER A 513 -12.74 19.16 -9.54
CA SER A 513 -12.78 20.60 -9.83
C SER A 513 -14.16 21.20 -10.06
N ALA A 514 -15.25 20.43 -9.86
CA ALA A 514 -16.62 20.81 -10.24
C ALA A 514 -16.80 21.19 -11.73
N VAL A 515 -15.73 21.18 -12.53
CA VAL A 515 -15.76 21.56 -13.94
C VAL A 515 -16.33 20.41 -14.77
N CYS A 516 -17.38 20.70 -15.54
CA CYS A 516 -18.00 19.78 -16.47
C CYS A 516 -17.91 20.30 -17.91
N VAL A 517 -17.54 19.43 -18.85
CA VAL A 517 -17.54 19.72 -20.28
C VAL A 517 -18.59 18.84 -20.97
N ALA A 518 -19.49 19.47 -21.71
CA ALA A 518 -20.48 18.78 -22.52
C ALA A 518 -20.28 19.03 -24.02
N VAL A 519 -20.52 17.99 -24.81
CA VAL A 519 -20.35 17.99 -26.26
C VAL A 519 -21.65 17.62 -26.95
N GLY A 520 -21.86 18.14 -28.16
CA GLY A 520 -23.13 17.97 -28.87
C GLY A 520 -23.02 18.02 -30.39
N ARG A 521 -24.17 17.81 -31.04
CA ARG A 521 -24.29 17.76 -32.49
C ARG A 521 -23.83 19.06 -33.14
N GLY A 522 -23.15 18.97 -34.27
CA GLY A 522 -22.64 20.15 -35.00
C GLY A 522 -21.36 20.75 -34.40
N GLY A 523 -20.65 19.99 -33.55
CA GLY A 523 -19.38 20.44 -32.95
C GLY A 523 -19.56 21.38 -31.76
N VAL A 524 -20.74 21.34 -31.12
CA VAL A 524 -21.01 22.13 -29.91
C VAL A 524 -20.15 21.61 -28.77
N VAL A 525 -19.46 22.51 -28.08
CA VAL A 525 -18.74 22.26 -26.83
C VAL A 525 -19.14 23.37 -25.86
N ILE A 526 -19.60 22.98 -24.67
CA ILE A 526 -19.93 23.90 -23.57
C ILE A 526 -19.19 23.44 -22.32
N GLY A 527 -18.70 24.39 -21.52
CA GLY A 527 -18.09 24.12 -20.21
C GLY A 527 -18.92 24.79 -19.12
N SER A 528 -18.90 24.22 -17.92
CA SER A 528 -19.35 24.92 -16.71
C SER A 528 -18.42 26.11 -16.42
N ALA A 529 -18.96 27.14 -15.80
CA ALA A 529 -18.25 28.36 -15.45
C ALA A 529 -18.32 28.54 -13.94
N ASP A 530 -17.57 27.70 -13.24
CA ASP A 530 -17.33 27.74 -11.81
C ASP A 530 -15.88 28.16 -11.52
#